data_AF-A0A445I5Q0-F1
#
_entry.id   AF-A0A445I5Q0-F1
#
_cell.length_a   1.000
_cell.length_b   1.000
_cell.length_c   1.000
_cell.angle_alpha   90.00
_cell.angle_beta   90.00
_cell.angle_gamma   90.00
#
_symmetry.space_group_name_H-M   'P 1'
#
loop_
_entity.id
_entity.type
_entity.pdbx_description
1 polymer ?
#
loop_
_entity_poly.entity_id
_entity_poly.type
_entity_poly.pdbx_seq_one_letter_code
_entity_poly.pdbx_strand_id
1 'polypeptide(L)'
;MLPISVAQIVRYVYNPLTTYSRDQLMWITIDYTNIIAHRYPYWNRTRGADHFLASCHDWAPPDISRAESGKELFKNIISVSYSPLDFIFFYFLVLYNANKSEGFKPEKDVPMPEVNLQGFKLSSPILGLDPNNRSILAFFAGGVHGRIREILLQHWKDKDEEVQVHEYLPKGVDYHGLMGQSKFCLCPSGYEVASPRIVESINIGCVPVIVSDYYQLPFSDVLDRSKFSLHIPSRRIAEIKTMLKNVPHAKYLKLQKRVMKVQRHFVLNRPAKSFNVFHMILHSIWLRQLNIRLYH
;
A
#
# COMPACT_ATOMS: atom_id res chain seq x y z
N MET A 1 -13.36 -13.72 -8.04
CA MET A 1 -13.41 -12.28 -7.67
C MET A 1 -14.87 -11.88 -7.53
N LEU A 2 -15.25 -11.26 -6.41
CA LEU A 2 -16.59 -10.67 -6.25
C LEU A 2 -16.61 -9.26 -6.90
N PRO A 3 -17.40 -9.02 -7.96
CA PRO A 3 -17.47 -7.70 -8.58
C PRO A 3 -18.45 -6.82 -7.81
N ILE A 4 -17.93 -5.98 -6.91
CA ILE A 4 -18.73 -4.99 -6.17
C ILE A 4 -18.18 -3.61 -6.49
N SER A 5 -19.06 -2.68 -6.88
CA SER A 5 -18.69 -1.30 -7.18
C SER A 5 -19.30 -0.36 -6.14
N VAL A 6 -18.47 0.14 -5.22
CA VAL A 6 -18.89 1.15 -4.24
C VAL A 6 -19.44 2.39 -4.93
N ALA A 7 -18.84 2.82 -6.04
CA ALA A 7 -19.31 3.96 -6.81
C ALA A 7 -20.74 3.79 -7.33
N GLN A 8 -21.10 2.59 -7.82
CA GLN A 8 -22.47 2.31 -8.26
C GLN A 8 -23.43 2.27 -7.06
N ILE A 9 -23.03 1.69 -5.93
CA ILE A 9 -23.84 1.68 -4.70
C ILE A 9 -24.11 3.11 -4.23
N VAL A 10 -23.08 3.96 -4.15
CA VAL A 10 -23.24 5.36 -3.78
C VAL A 10 -24.20 6.07 -4.74
N ARG A 11 -24.03 5.88 -6.05
CA ARG A 11 -24.86 6.51 -7.08
C ARG A 11 -26.35 6.15 -6.97
N TYR A 12 -26.67 4.88 -6.71
CA TYR A 12 -28.06 4.39 -6.76
C TYR A 12 -28.75 4.34 -5.40
N VAL A 13 -28.00 4.26 -4.30
CA VAL A 13 -28.54 4.01 -2.97
C VAL A 13 -28.38 5.21 -2.07
N TYR A 14 -27.25 5.90 -2.16
CA TYR A 14 -26.94 7.05 -1.32
C TYR A 14 -27.27 8.38 -1.98
N ASN A 15 -27.65 8.44 -3.26
CA ASN A 15 -27.98 9.73 -3.90
C ASN A 15 -29.50 9.91 -4.04
N PRO A 16 -30.11 10.98 -3.46
CA PRO A 16 -29.48 12.06 -2.69
C PRO A 16 -29.01 11.62 -1.30
N LEU A 17 -27.91 12.21 -0.79
CA LEU A 17 -27.35 11.81 0.50
C LEU A 17 -28.26 12.23 1.65
N THR A 18 -28.86 11.22 2.25
CA THR A 18 -29.67 11.33 3.46
C THR A 18 -28.92 10.85 4.69
N THR A 19 -27.86 10.06 4.52
CA THR A 19 -27.06 9.51 5.62
C THR A 19 -25.61 9.25 5.21
N TYR A 20 -24.75 9.27 6.22
CA TYR A 20 -23.34 8.91 6.14
C TYR A 20 -23.07 7.50 6.71
N SER A 21 -24.11 6.80 7.19
CA SER A 21 -23.97 5.43 7.70
C SER A 21 -23.54 4.48 6.57
N ARG A 22 -22.64 3.54 6.87
CA ARG A 22 -22.20 2.50 5.92
C ARG A 22 -23.05 1.23 5.96
N ASP A 23 -24.12 1.22 6.74
CA ASP A 23 -24.92 0.02 6.95
C ASP A 23 -25.54 -0.48 5.63
N GLN A 24 -26.00 0.42 4.75
CA GLN A 24 -26.54 0.01 3.45
C GLN A 24 -25.47 -0.60 2.53
N LEU A 25 -24.23 -0.09 2.61
CA LEU A 25 -23.10 -0.64 1.84
C LEU A 25 -22.77 -2.07 2.33
N MET A 26 -22.75 -2.25 3.65
CA MET A 26 -22.58 -3.55 4.30
C MET A 26 -23.68 -4.53 3.87
N TRP A 27 -24.96 -4.17 4.01
CA TRP A 27 -26.08 -5.06 3.71
C TRP A 27 -26.15 -5.45 2.23
N ILE A 28 -25.98 -4.51 1.30
CA ILE A 28 -25.95 -4.81 -0.13
C ILE A 28 -24.81 -5.79 -0.46
N THR A 29 -23.66 -5.63 0.18
CA THR A 29 -22.52 -6.52 -0.03
C THR A 29 -22.81 -7.93 0.49
N ILE A 30 -23.42 -8.06 1.67
CA ILE A 30 -23.84 -9.34 2.24
C ILE A 30 -24.89 -10.01 1.35
N ASP A 31 -25.94 -9.28 0.97
CA ASP A 31 -27.04 -9.80 0.15
C ASP A 31 -26.56 -10.24 -1.23
N TYR A 32 -25.73 -9.43 -1.88
CA TYR A 32 -25.13 -9.78 -3.16
C TYR A 32 -24.28 -11.06 -3.06
N THR A 33 -23.43 -11.17 -2.04
CA THR A 33 -22.62 -12.38 -1.84
C THR A 33 -23.49 -13.59 -1.53
N ASN A 34 -24.59 -13.43 -0.77
CA ASN A 34 -25.55 -14.50 -0.53
C ASN A 34 -26.21 -15.00 -1.82
N ILE A 35 -26.56 -14.09 -2.74
CA ILE A 35 -27.10 -14.47 -4.06
C ILE A 35 -26.07 -15.29 -4.84
N ILE A 36 -24.80 -14.87 -4.84
CA ILE A 36 -23.72 -15.62 -5.49
C ILE A 36 -23.55 -17.01 -4.85
N ALA A 37 -23.56 -17.09 -3.52
CA ALA A 37 -23.42 -18.32 -2.75
C ALA A 37 -24.56 -19.32 -3.00
N HIS A 38 -25.79 -18.84 -3.16
CA HIS A 38 -26.95 -19.68 -3.48
C HIS A 38 -26.99 -20.10 -4.95
N ARG A 39 -26.65 -19.18 -5.86
CA ARG A 39 -26.77 -19.41 -7.31
C ARG A 39 -25.66 -20.30 -7.85
N TYR A 40 -24.46 -20.23 -7.28
CA TYR A 40 -23.29 -20.93 -7.81
C TYR A 40 -22.68 -21.88 -6.77
N PRO A 41 -22.47 -23.16 -7.11
CA PRO A 41 -21.98 -24.16 -6.15
C PRO A 41 -20.53 -23.94 -5.71
N TYR A 42 -19.77 -23.12 -6.45
CA TYR A 42 -18.35 -22.87 -6.20
C TYR A 42 -18.08 -22.24 -4.83
N TRP A 43 -18.99 -21.38 -4.37
CA TRP A 43 -18.87 -20.77 -3.04
C TRP A 43 -18.93 -21.82 -1.93
N ASN A 44 -19.93 -22.71 -1.99
CA ASN A 44 -20.18 -23.71 -0.96
C ASN A 44 -19.10 -24.79 -0.91
N ARG A 45 -18.43 -25.08 -2.05
CA ARG A 45 -17.33 -26.05 -2.13
C ARG A 45 -16.19 -25.74 -1.15
N THR A 46 -15.88 -24.46 -0.96
CA THR A 46 -14.73 -24.00 -0.16
C THR A 46 -15.14 -23.08 0.97
N ARG A 47 -16.46 -22.87 1.15
CA ARG A 47 -17.03 -21.85 2.03
C ARG A 47 -16.38 -20.48 1.81
N GLY A 48 -16.15 -20.11 0.55
CA GLY A 48 -15.56 -18.85 0.13
C GLY A 48 -14.02 -18.76 0.16
N ALA A 49 -13.29 -19.83 0.54
CA ALA A 49 -11.83 -19.79 0.70
C ALA A 49 -11.02 -19.55 -0.59
N ASP A 50 -11.58 -19.94 -1.73
CA ASP A 50 -10.99 -19.71 -3.07
C ASP A 50 -11.54 -18.44 -3.74
N HIS A 51 -12.36 -17.68 -3.02
CA HIS A 51 -12.88 -16.38 -3.47
C HIS A 51 -12.07 -15.25 -2.85
N PHE A 52 -12.03 -14.12 -3.56
CA PHE A 52 -11.42 -12.90 -3.05
C PHE A 52 -12.27 -11.68 -3.36
N LEU A 53 -12.25 -10.72 -2.44
CA LEU A 53 -12.86 -9.41 -2.56
C LEU A 53 -11.74 -8.38 -2.74
N ALA A 54 -11.76 -7.65 -3.86
CA ALA A 54 -10.85 -6.55 -4.11
C ALA A 54 -11.54 -5.23 -3.74
N SER A 55 -11.01 -4.48 -2.77
CA SER A 55 -11.59 -3.21 -2.32
C SER A 55 -10.55 -2.10 -2.29
N CYS A 56 -10.92 -0.91 -2.76
CA CYS A 56 -10.11 0.31 -2.67
C CYS A 56 -10.16 0.99 -1.29
N HIS A 57 -11.00 0.48 -0.38
CA HIS A 57 -11.27 1.09 0.92
C HIS A 57 -11.67 0.00 1.93
N ASP A 58 -11.44 0.25 3.21
CA ASP A 58 -11.56 -0.70 4.32
C ASP A 58 -12.83 -0.51 5.12
N TRP A 59 -13.87 -0.16 4.38
CA TRP A 59 -15.20 -0.56 4.79
C TRP A 59 -15.33 -2.08 4.78
N ALA A 60 -14.69 -2.79 3.84
CA ALA A 60 -15.01 -4.20 3.59
C ALA A 60 -14.81 -5.13 4.81
N PRO A 61 -13.60 -5.42 5.33
CA PRO A 61 -13.48 -6.32 6.48
C PRO A 61 -14.16 -5.81 7.78
N PRO A 62 -13.98 -4.55 8.22
CA PRO A 62 -14.58 -4.04 9.44
C PRO A 62 -16.10 -3.92 9.37
N ASP A 63 -16.65 -3.33 8.30
CA ASP A 63 -18.09 -3.11 8.21
C ASP A 63 -18.83 -4.42 7.93
N ILE A 64 -18.37 -5.27 7.01
CA ILE A 64 -19.02 -6.57 6.74
C ILE A 64 -19.04 -7.46 8.00
N SER A 65 -18.00 -7.40 8.82
CA SER A 65 -17.93 -8.19 10.05
C SER A 65 -18.78 -7.65 11.20
N ARG A 66 -19.43 -6.48 11.06
CA ARG A 66 -20.36 -5.95 12.09
C ARG A 66 -21.63 -6.79 12.20
N ALA A 67 -22.06 -7.42 11.12
CA ALA A 67 -23.16 -8.37 11.12
C ALA A 67 -22.61 -9.81 11.25
N GLU A 68 -23.21 -10.63 12.12
CA GLU A 68 -22.76 -12.03 12.30
C GLU A 68 -22.91 -12.82 10.98
N SER A 69 -23.93 -12.53 10.18
CA SER A 69 -24.11 -13.09 8.83
C SER A 69 -22.96 -12.74 7.89
N GLY A 70 -22.49 -11.49 7.91
CA GLY A 70 -21.34 -11.06 7.13
C GLY A 70 -20.04 -11.67 7.64
N LYS A 71 -19.85 -11.75 8.96
CA LYS A 71 -18.69 -12.36 9.59
C LYS A 71 -18.52 -13.84 9.23
N GLU A 72 -19.60 -14.62 9.25
CA GLU A 72 -19.55 -16.04 8.86
C GLU A 72 -19.40 -16.22 7.34
N LEU A 73 -20.11 -15.40 6.54
CA LEU A 73 -20.03 -15.45 5.08
C LEU A 73 -18.63 -15.09 4.56
N PHE A 74 -17.98 -14.08 5.14
CA PHE A 74 -16.67 -13.57 4.70
C PHE A 74 -15.49 -14.11 5.54
N LYS A 75 -15.74 -15.11 6.39
CA LYS A 75 -14.74 -15.70 7.29
C LYS A 75 -13.50 -16.18 6.54
N ASN A 76 -13.71 -16.96 5.47
CA ASN A 76 -12.65 -17.62 4.72
C ASN A 76 -12.22 -16.85 3.47
N ILE A 77 -12.94 -15.79 3.09
CA ILE A 77 -12.59 -15.03 1.88
C ILE A 77 -11.26 -14.27 2.07
N ILE A 78 -10.48 -14.22 0.99
CA ILE A 78 -9.25 -13.44 0.94
C ILE A 78 -9.62 -11.99 0.61
N SER A 79 -9.26 -11.05 1.48
CA SER A 79 -9.42 -9.63 1.18
C SER A 79 -8.15 -9.10 0.50
N VAL A 80 -8.33 -8.42 -0.62
CA VAL A 80 -7.29 -7.71 -1.35
C VAL A 80 -7.62 -6.22 -1.28
N SER A 81 -6.78 -5.44 -0.62
CA SER A 81 -7.06 -4.02 -0.40
C SER A 81 -5.99 -3.13 -1.01
N TYR A 82 -6.38 -1.96 -1.52
CA TYR A 82 -5.49 -0.93 -2.07
C TYR A 82 -6.01 0.48 -1.73
N SER A 83 -5.16 1.51 -1.71
CA SER A 83 -5.59 2.91 -1.59
C SER A 83 -5.56 3.59 -2.97
N PRO A 84 -6.61 4.29 -3.41
CA PRO A 84 -6.57 5.10 -4.64
C PRO A 84 -6.08 6.53 -4.35
N LEU A 85 -5.18 7.04 -5.18
CA LEU A 85 -4.94 8.47 -5.33
C LEU A 85 -5.92 9.09 -6.35
N ASP A 86 -6.49 10.22 -5.95
CA ASP A 86 -7.31 11.19 -6.68
C ASP A 86 -8.85 10.98 -6.76
N PHE A 87 -9.49 11.69 -5.82
CA PHE A 87 -10.78 12.41 -5.86
C PHE A 87 -11.63 12.34 -7.15
N ILE A 88 -12.82 11.76 -7.01
CA ILE A 88 -14.12 12.38 -7.36
C ILE A 88 -15.18 11.75 -6.44
N PHE A 89 -15.71 12.57 -5.53
CA PHE A 89 -16.98 12.41 -4.80
C PHE A 89 -17.28 11.06 -4.10
N PHE A 90 -16.87 10.91 -2.84
CA PHE A 90 -17.76 10.96 -1.66
C PHE A 90 -17.01 10.52 -0.40
N TYR A 91 -17.25 11.29 0.66
CA TYR A 91 -16.88 11.13 2.07
C TYR A 91 -16.48 9.73 2.53
N PHE A 92 -15.27 9.66 3.14
CA PHE A 92 -14.83 8.91 4.32
C PHE A 92 -13.44 8.30 4.12
N LEU A 93 -12.45 8.94 4.75
CA LEU A 93 -11.10 8.43 4.98
C LEU A 93 -11.17 7.10 5.75
N VAL A 94 -10.86 5.97 5.10
CA VAL A 94 -10.77 4.62 5.70
C VAL A 94 -9.76 3.79 4.87
N LEU A 95 -8.47 4.05 5.18
CA LEU A 95 -7.34 3.32 5.84
C LEU A 95 -7.06 1.79 5.75
N TYR A 96 -6.62 1.20 4.63
CA TYR A 96 -6.22 -0.22 4.71
C TYR A 96 -4.77 -0.25 5.11
N ASN A 97 -4.66 0.03 6.39
CA ASN A 97 -3.62 -0.33 7.30
C ASN A 97 -3.33 -1.83 7.10
N ALA A 98 -2.26 -2.18 6.38
CA ALA A 98 -1.49 -3.41 6.64
C ALA A 98 -0.86 -3.37 8.06
N ASN A 99 -1.63 -2.91 9.04
CA ASN A 99 -1.35 -2.74 10.43
C ASN A 99 -2.25 -3.71 11.18
N LYS A 100 -1.60 -4.59 11.93
CA LYS A 100 -2.23 -5.69 12.64
C LYS A 100 -3.23 -5.22 13.71
N SER A 101 -3.14 -3.97 14.17
CA SER A 101 -4.03 -3.42 15.20
C SER A 101 -5.44 -3.09 14.71
N GLU A 102 -5.67 -3.03 13.40
CA GLU A 102 -6.93 -2.55 12.80
C GLU A 102 -7.64 -3.63 11.97
N GLY A 103 -7.33 -4.91 12.21
CA GLY A 103 -8.05 -6.05 11.63
C GLY A 103 -7.42 -6.70 10.39
N PHE A 104 -6.31 -6.15 9.86
CA PHE A 104 -5.49 -6.84 8.85
C PHE A 104 -4.94 -8.14 9.42
N LYS A 105 -5.24 -9.27 8.77
CA LYS A 105 -4.71 -10.58 9.13
C LYS A 105 -3.67 -11.00 8.09
N PRO A 106 -2.35 -10.84 8.34
CA PRO A 106 -1.32 -11.18 7.36
C PRO A 106 -1.37 -12.63 6.84
N GLU A 107 -1.93 -13.53 7.65
CA GLU A 107 -2.11 -14.95 7.34
C GLU A 107 -3.22 -15.21 6.31
N LYS A 108 -4.16 -14.26 6.15
CA LYS A 108 -5.36 -14.37 5.28
C LYS A 108 -5.43 -13.28 4.19
N ASP A 109 -5.03 -12.06 4.50
CA ASP A 109 -5.20 -10.88 3.66
C ASP A 109 -3.93 -10.54 2.87
N VAL A 110 -4.13 -9.88 1.71
CA VAL A 110 -3.03 -9.48 0.80
C VAL A 110 -3.01 -7.95 0.65
N PRO A 111 -1.94 -7.27 1.09
CA PRO A 111 -1.76 -5.85 0.82
C PRO A 111 -1.32 -5.64 -0.63
N MET A 112 -2.08 -4.87 -1.39
CA MET A 112 -1.70 -4.49 -2.75
C MET A 112 -0.81 -3.24 -2.71
N PRO A 113 0.32 -3.21 -3.44
CA PRO A 113 1.12 -2.00 -3.52
C PRO A 113 0.36 -0.91 -4.29
N GLU A 114 0.46 0.31 -3.78
CA GLU A 114 -0.09 1.49 -4.45
C GLU A 114 0.86 1.95 -5.56
N VAL A 115 0.33 2.03 -6.79
CA VAL A 115 1.10 2.45 -7.96
C VAL A 115 0.48 3.76 -8.47
N ASN A 116 1.24 4.85 -8.37
CA ASN A 116 0.84 6.14 -8.93
C ASN A 116 0.97 6.10 -10.46
N LEU A 117 -0.16 6.11 -11.17
CA LEU A 117 -0.20 6.14 -12.64
C LEU A 117 -0.46 7.57 -13.10
N GLN A 118 0.60 8.33 -13.41
CA GLN A 118 0.45 9.67 -13.96
C GLN A 118 -0.39 9.64 -15.26
N GLY A 119 -1.61 10.19 -15.19
CA GLY A 119 -2.54 10.25 -16.32
C GLY A 119 -2.95 8.88 -16.88
N PHE A 120 -3.02 7.83 -16.04
CA PHE A 120 -3.37 6.45 -16.43
C PHE A 120 -2.44 5.81 -17.47
N LYS A 121 -1.26 6.39 -17.71
CA LYS A 121 -0.27 5.83 -18.64
C LYS A 121 0.63 4.83 -17.91
N LEU A 122 0.79 3.64 -18.49
CA LEU A 122 1.76 2.65 -18.05
C LEU A 122 3.15 3.05 -18.55
N SER A 123 3.83 3.92 -17.81
CA SER A 123 5.19 4.32 -18.12
C SER A 123 6.20 3.34 -17.51
N SER A 124 7.30 3.09 -18.23
CA SER A 124 8.47 2.40 -17.65
C SER A 124 8.97 3.17 -16.43
N PRO A 125 9.53 2.49 -15.41
CA PRO A 125 10.13 3.16 -14.26
C PRO A 125 11.18 4.19 -14.71
N ILE A 126 11.04 5.43 -14.23
CA ILE A 126 12.05 6.47 -14.44
C ILE A 126 13.21 6.15 -13.51
N LEU A 127 14.40 5.89 -14.05
CA LEU A 127 15.58 5.62 -13.25
C LEU A 127 16.21 6.92 -12.75
N GLY A 128 16.59 6.94 -11.48
CA GLY A 128 17.39 8.03 -10.91
C GLY A 128 18.84 8.02 -11.39
N LEU A 129 19.64 8.94 -10.84
CA LEU A 129 21.08 8.99 -11.11
C LEU A 129 21.80 7.74 -10.61
N ASP A 130 23.01 7.52 -11.14
CA ASP A 130 23.93 6.49 -10.66
C ASP A 130 24.07 6.59 -9.14
N PRO A 131 24.04 5.47 -8.39
CA PRO A 131 24.07 5.49 -6.93
C PRO A 131 25.28 6.23 -6.34
N ASN A 132 26.41 6.33 -7.06
CA ASN A 132 27.59 7.08 -6.60
C ASN A 132 27.46 8.60 -6.84
N ASN A 133 26.62 9.03 -7.77
CA ASN A 133 26.47 10.44 -8.17
C ASN A 133 25.29 11.14 -7.47
N ARG A 134 24.69 10.49 -6.46
CA ARG A 134 23.55 11.04 -5.70
C ARG A 134 24.03 11.99 -4.62
N SER A 135 23.66 13.27 -4.76
CA SER A 135 24.07 14.36 -3.87
C SER A 135 23.24 14.46 -2.60
N ILE A 136 21.95 14.10 -2.65
CA ILE A 136 21.03 14.22 -1.50
C ILE A 136 21.13 12.96 -0.64
N LEU A 137 21.32 13.12 0.68
CA LEU A 137 21.37 11.98 1.60
C LEU A 137 19.99 11.34 1.73
N ALA A 138 18.99 12.13 2.11
CA ALA A 138 17.63 11.66 2.30
C ALA A 138 16.60 12.66 1.81
N PHE A 139 15.51 12.17 1.21
CA PHE A 139 14.45 13.01 0.68
C PHE A 139 13.05 12.57 1.10
N PHE A 140 12.20 13.56 1.38
CA PHE A 140 10.76 13.43 1.54
C PHE A 140 10.05 14.68 1.02
N ALA A 141 8.94 14.49 0.29
CA ALA A 141 7.97 15.56 0.08
C ALA A 141 6.54 15.03 0.27
N GLY A 142 5.75 15.71 1.10
CA GLY A 142 4.39 15.29 1.41
C GLY A 142 3.69 16.07 2.52
N GLY A 143 2.38 16.30 2.34
CA GLY A 143 1.52 16.92 3.33
C GLY A 143 1.40 16.14 4.64
N VAL A 144 0.96 16.84 5.69
CA VAL A 144 0.63 16.25 6.99
C VAL A 144 -0.49 15.22 6.83
N HIS A 145 -0.18 13.97 7.13
CA HIS A 145 -1.13 12.88 7.03
C HIS A 145 -0.67 11.77 7.98
N GLY A 146 -1.22 11.73 9.19
CA GLY A 146 -0.82 10.82 10.27
C GLY A 146 0.24 11.41 11.20
N ARG A 147 0.29 10.90 12.44
CA ARG A 147 1.14 11.42 13.52
C ARG A 147 2.64 11.38 13.18
N ILE A 148 3.08 10.35 12.47
CA ILE A 148 4.50 10.18 12.11
C ILE A 148 4.96 11.23 11.10
N ARG A 149 4.11 11.59 10.12
CA ARG A 149 4.44 12.66 9.16
C ARG A 149 4.46 14.03 9.83
N GLU A 150 3.55 14.26 10.77
CA GLU A 150 3.55 15.48 11.58
C GLU A 150 4.88 15.64 12.34
N ILE A 151 5.32 14.61 13.06
CA ILE A 151 6.60 14.62 13.79
C ILE A 151 7.79 14.79 12.83
N LEU A 152 7.77 14.10 11.68
CA LEU A 152 8.83 14.22 10.67
C LEU A 152 8.94 15.65 10.14
N LEU A 153 7.83 16.26 9.76
CA LEU A 153 7.79 17.64 9.26
C LEU A 153 8.21 18.62 10.36
N GLN A 154 7.70 18.48 11.58
CA GLN A 154 8.11 19.31 12.71
C GLN A 154 9.62 19.27 12.95
N HIS A 155 10.26 18.11 12.79
CA HIS A 155 11.68 17.96 13.06
C HIS A 155 12.58 18.37 11.88
N TRP A 156 12.22 18.02 10.64
CA TRP A 156 13.13 18.10 9.48
C TRP A 156 12.71 19.07 8.38
N LYS A 157 11.46 19.56 8.36
CA LYS A 157 10.96 20.41 7.27
C LYS A 157 11.86 21.63 7.06
N ASP A 158 12.46 21.72 5.88
CA ASP A 158 13.31 22.84 5.43
C ASP A 158 14.45 23.20 6.42
N LYS A 159 14.97 22.21 7.18
CA LYS A 159 15.94 22.43 8.27
C LYS A 159 17.36 21.90 8.01
N ASP A 160 17.56 21.10 6.97
CA ASP A 160 18.85 20.46 6.67
C ASP A 160 19.07 20.35 5.16
N GLU A 161 20.30 20.59 4.70
CA GLU A 161 20.65 20.55 3.28
C GLU A 161 20.78 19.11 2.73
N GLU A 162 21.17 18.16 3.57
CA GLU A 162 21.38 16.75 3.20
C GLU A 162 20.10 15.92 3.39
N VAL A 163 19.33 16.22 4.44
CA VAL A 163 18.03 15.60 4.74
C VAL A 163 16.92 16.55 4.32
N GLN A 164 16.56 16.48 3.05
CA GLN A 164 15.60 17.38 2.43
C GLN A 164 14.17 16.88 2.67
N VAL A 165 13.44 17.59 3.54
CA VAL A 165 12.06 17.28 3.89
C VAL A 165 11.20 18.49 3.57
N HIS A 166 10.21 18.29 2.71
CA HIS A 166 9.27 19.33 2.29
C HIS A 166 7.82 18.89 2.51
N GLU A 167 6.94 19.85 2.75
CA GLU A 167 5.51 19.56 2.80
C GLU A 167 4.90 19.58 1.40
N TYR A 168 5.11 20.68 0.68
CA TYR A 168 4.74 20.86 -0.71
C TYR A 168 5.95 21.39 -1.48
N LEU A 169 6.20 20.81 -2.66
CA LEU A 169 7.24 21.33 -3.55
C LEU A 169 6.72 22.57 -4.30
N PRO A 170 7.58 23.58 -4.55
CA PRO A 170 7.24 24.68 -5.43
C PRO A 170 6.83 24.21 -6.83
N LYS A 171 5.97 24.99 -7.50
CA LYS A 171 5.59 24.71 -8.89
C LYS A 171 6.83 24.68 -9.79
N GLY A 172 6.92 23.67 -10.65
CA GLY A 172 8.04 23.48 -11.59
C GLY A 172 9.21 22.67 -11.04
N VAL A 173 9.21 22.32 -9.75
CA VAL A 173 10.21 21.41 -9.19
C VAL A 173 9.84 19.96 -9.51
N ASP A 174 10.79 19.22 -10.09
CA ASP A 174 10.61 17.81 -10.42
C ASP A 174 10.77 16.91 -9.19
N TYR A 175 9.66 16.44 -8.65
CA TYR A 175 9.59 15.50 -7.52
C TYR A 175 10.41 14.22 -7.78
N HIS A 176 10.23 13.59 -8.95
CA HIS A 176 10.91 12.34 -9.27
C HIS A 176 12.40 12.59 -9.55
N GLY A 177 12.75 13.75 -10.10
CA GLY A 177 14.13 14.21 -10.23
C GLY A 177 14.87 14.33 -8.90
N LEU A 178 14.23 14.89 -7.87
CA LEU A 178 14.81 14.98 -6.51
C LEU A 178 14.95 13.59 -5.87
N MET A 179 13.95 12.72 -6.01
CA MET A 179 14.08 11.32 -5.59
C MET A 179 15.25 10.62 -6.32
N GLY A 180 15.44 10.90 -7.60
CA GLY A 180 16.52 10.33 -8.42
C GLY A 180 17.92 10.80 -8.02
N GLN A 181 18.01 11.97 -7.39
CA GLN A 181 19.24 12.52 -6.82
C GLN A 181 19.50 12.06 -5.38
N SER A 182 18.57 11.33 -4.77
CA SER A 182 18.59 10.95 -3.36
C SER A 182 19.09 9.51 -3.13
N LYS A 183 19.96 9.33 -2.14
CA LYS A 183 20.41 7.99 -1.72
C LYS A 183 19.28 7.23 -1.04
N PHE A 184 18.61 7.90 -0.10
CA PHE A 184 17.54 7.35 0.71
C PHE A 184 16.23 8.12 0.52
N CYS A 185 15.11 7.41 0.40
CA CYS A 185 13.78 8.02 0.29
C CYS A 185 12.99 7.67 1.53
N LEU A 186 12.64 8.69 2.32
CA LEU A 186 11.88 8.48 3.54
C LEU A 186 10.45 8.12 3.19
N CYS A 187 9.97 7.03 3.77
CA CYS A 187 8.63 6.50 3.60
C CYS A 187 7.94 6.47 4.98
N PRO A 188 7.58 7.64 5.54
CA PRO A 188 6.84 7.71 6.79
C PRO A 188 5.41 7.19 6.62
N SER A 189 4.99 6.31 7.53
CA SER A 189 3.61 5.84 7.58
C SER A 189 2.66 7.00 7.80
N GLY A 190 1.54 6.99 7.07
CA GLY A 190 0.48 7.96 7.23
C GLY A 190 -0.69 7.42 8.05
N TYR A 191 -1.85 8.06 7.94
CA TYR A 191 -3.10 7.37 8.29
C TYR A 191 -3.29 6.18 7.35
N GLU A 192 -3.04 6.37 6.06
CA GLU A 192 -2.95 5.29 5.08
C GLU A 192 -1.59 4.57 5.17
N VAL A 193 -1.63 3.24 5.14
CA VAL A 193 -0.41 2.42 5.17
C VAL A 193 0.15 2.24 3.78
N ALA A 194 -0.64 1.81 2.81
CA ALA A 194 -0.16 1.84 1.44
C ALA A 194 0.13 3.30 1.06
N SER A 195 1.38 3.59 0.73
CA SER A 195 1.83 4.89 0.22
C SER A 195 2.54 4.63 -1.09
N PRO A 196 2.25 5.40 -2.15
CA PRO A 196 2.84 5.18 -3.47
C PRO A 196 4.35 5.39 -3.41
N ARG A 197 4.82 6.22 -2.47
CA ARG A 197 6.24 6.53 -2.24
C ARG A 197 7.14 5.31 -2.15
N ILE A 198 6.69 4.21 -1.56
CA ILE A 198 7.55 3.03 -1.48
C ILE A 198 7.76 2.45 -2.88
N VAL A 199 6.69 2.35 -3.67
CA VAL A 199 6.78 1.94 -5.07
C VAL A 199 7.58 2.94 -5.91
N GLU A 200 7.34 4.24 -5.75
CA GLU A 200 8.06 5.31 -6.46
C GLU A 200 9.56 5.28 -6.16
N SER A 201 9.93 5.11 -4.88
CA SER A 201 11.35 5.01 -4.48
C SER A 201 12.02 3.77 -5.09
N ILE A 202 11.34 2.63 -5.11
CA ILE A 202 11.84 1.40 -5.74
C ILE A 202 11.97 1.58 -7.26
N ASN A 203 10.99 2.22 -7.90
CA ASN A 203 10.98 2.51 -9.33
C ASN A 203 12.12 3.45 -9.74
N ILE A 204 12.51 4.40 -8.88
CA ILE A 204 13.63 5.32 -9.12
C ILE A 204 14.99 4.73 -8.69
N GLY A 205 14.98 3.62 -7.95
CA GLY A 205 16.19 3.03 -7.37
C GLY A 205 16.70 3.81 -6.15
N CYS A 206 15.87 4.61 -5.51
CA CYS A 206 16.13 5.25 -4.23
C CYS A 206 15.88 4.25 -3.09
N VAL A 207 16.81 4.11 -2.15
CA VAL A 207 16.66 3.09 -1.09
C VAL A 207 15.53 3.51 -0.14
N PRO A 208 14.44 2.74 -0.04
CA PRO A 208 13.32 3.10 0.84
C PRO A 208 13.74 3.01 2.31
N VAL A 209 13.43 4.06 3.07
CA VAL A 209 13.59 4.12 4.52
C VAL A 209 12.20 4.18 5.15
N ILE A 210 11.74 3.04 5.64
CA ILE A 210 10.41 2.90 6.24
C ILE A 210 10.45 3.51 7.63
N VAL A 211 9.71 4.60 7.85
CA VAL A 211 9.58 5.26 9.15
C VAL A 211 8.22 4.91 9.73
N SER A 212 8.15 3.90 10.59
CA SER A 212 6.91 3.38 11.16
C SER A 212 7.16 2.43 12.32
N ASP A 213 6.18 2.23 13.20
CA ASP A 213 6.28 1.22 14.27
C ASP A 213 5.73 -0.16 13.87
N TYR A 214 4.61 -0.23 13.13
CA TYR A 214 3.91 -1.49 12.84
C TYR A 214 3.59 -1.73 11.35
N TYR A 215 4.46 -1.27 10.46
CA TYR A 215 4.24 -1.37 9.01
C TYR A 215 4.57 -2.73 8.43
N GLN A 216 3.65 -3.36 7.70
CA GLN A 216 3.94 -4.48 6.82
C GLN A 216 4.00 -4.01 5.36
N LEU A 217 5.13 -4.24 4.68
CA LEU A 217 5.29 -3.87 3.27
C LEU A 217 4.51 -4.84 2.36
N PRO A 218 3.93 -4.40 1.22
CA PRO A 218 3.45 -5.31 0.19
C PRO A 218 4.49 -6.38 -0.17
N PHE A 219 4.02 -7.61 -0.37
CA PHE A 219 4.84 -8.79 -0.66
C PHE A 219 5.85 -9.19 0.41
N SER A 220 5.69 -8.77 1.67
CA SER A 220 6.60 -9.22 2.75
C SER A 220 6.60 -10.73 2.99
N ASP A 221 5.60 -11.45 2.47
CA ASP A 221 5.52 -12.91 2.41
C ASP A 221 6.45 -13.55 1.37
N VAL A 222 6.90 -12.78 0.37
CA VAL A 222 7.76 -13.26 -0.73
C VAL A 222 9.13 -12.58 -0.71
N LEU A 223 9.17 -11.29 -0.35
CA LEU A 223 10.35 -10.44 -0.41
C LEU A 223 10.82 -10.06 0.99
N ASP A 224 12.07 -10.40 1.31
CA ASP A 224 12.71 -9.95 2.54
C ASP A 224 13.12 -8.48 2.43
N ARG A 225 12.27 -7.61 2.99
CA ARG A 225 12.49 -6.15 3.01
C ARG A 225 13.81 -5.73 3.64
N SER A 226 14.35 -6.49 4.61
CA SER A 226 15.62 -6.15 5.27
C SER A 226 16.80 -6.15 4.29
N LYS A 227 16.62 -6.79 3.13
CA LYS A 227 17.66 -6.90 2.12
C LYS A 227 17.74 -5.67 1.24
N PHE A 228 16.67 -4.87 1.09
CA PHE A 228 16.61 -3.75 0.14
C PHE A 228 16.05 -2.44 0.73
N SER A 229 15.67 -2.42 2.00
CA SER A 229 15.15 -1.24 2.69
C SER A 229 15.83 -1.03 4.04
N LEU A 230 15.68 0.16 4.60
CA LEU A 230 16.01 0.45 5.99
C LEU A 230 14.72 0.70 6.78
N HIS A 231 14.77 0.47 8.09
CA HIS A 231 13.66 0.71 9.01
C HIS A 231 14.12 1.63 10.14
N ILE A 232 13.32 2.66 10.41
CA ILE A 232 13.53 3.60 11.50
C ILE A 232 12.23 3.67 12.31
N PRO A 233 12.24 3.34 13.62
CA PRO A 233 11.05 3.47 14.45
C PRO A 233 10.70 4.95 14.67
N SER A 234 9.43 5.26 14.88
CA SER A 234 8.93 6.64 14.95
C SER A 234 9.64 7.49 16.02
N ARG A 235 9.96 6.87 17.15
CA ARG A 235 10.69 7.51 18.28
C ARG A 235 12.10 7.99 17.93
N ARG A 236 12.70 7.52 16.83
CA ARG A 236 14.07 7.87 16.39
C ARG A 236 14.08 8.79 15.18
N ILE A 237 12.97 9.46 14.86
CA ILE A 237 12.90 10.42 13.75
C ILE A 237 13.99 11.50 13.86
N ALA A 238 14.29 11.98 15.06
CA ALA A 238 15.35 12.97 15.28
C ALA A 238 16.76 12.48 14.90
N GLU A 239 16.98 11.16 14.88
CA GLU A 239 18.28 10.55 14.61
C GLU A 239 18.46 10.14 13.13
N ILE A 240 17.50 10.44 12.25
CA ILE A 240 17.50 10.01 10.83
C ILE A 240 18.84 10.31 10.16
N LYS A 241 19.34 11.54 10.25
CA LYS A 241 20.61 11.94 9.62
C LYS A 241 21.77 11.07 10.12
N THR A 242 21.91 10.93 11.42
CA THR A 242 22.96 10.12 12.05
C THR A 242 22.87 8.65 11.64
N MET A 243 21.68 8.07 11.67
CA MET A 243 21.46 6.68 11.28
C MET A 243 21.81 6.42 9.82
N LEU A 244 21.44 7.34 8.92
CA LEU A 244 21.71 7.21 7.48
C LEU A 244 23.17 7.45 7.13
N LYS A 245 23.85 8.42 7.78
CA LYS A 245 25.30 8.62 7.62
C LYS A 245 26.12 7.43 8.13
N ASN A 246 25.64 6.75 9.16
CA ASN A 246 26.28 5.54 9.69
C ASN A 246 26.11 4.31 8.80
N VAL A 247 25.37 4.39 7.69
CA VAL A 247 25.30 3.30 6.71
C VAL A 247 26.56 3.33 5.84
N PRO A 248 27.43 2.30 5.90
CA PRO A 248 28.64 2.28 5.07
C PRO A 248 28.28 2.32 3.58
N HIS A 249 29.08 3.02 2.76
CA HIS A 249 28.82 3.16 1.33
C HIS A 249 28.62 1.81 0.62
N ALA A 250 29.44 0.80 0.96
CA ALA A 250 29.29 -0.56 0.44
C ALA A 250 27.94 -1.21 0.80
N LYS A 251 27.40 -0.94 2.00
CA LYS A 251 26.07 -1.41 2.41
C LYS A 251 24.98 -0.68 1.64
N TYR A 252 25.10 0.63 1.44
CA TYR A 252 24.18 1.41 0.61
C TYR A 252 24.14 0.89 -0.84
N LEU A 253 25.28 0.69 -1.49
CA LEU A 253 25.35 0.14 -2.84
C LEU A 253 24.70 -1.25 -2.93
N LYS A 254 24.89 -2.10 -1.91
CA LYS A 254 24.24 -3.41 -1.84
C LYS A 254 22.72 -3.31 -1.71
N LEU A 255 22.22 -2.37 -0.90
CA LEU A 255 20.79 -2.09 -0.77
C LEU A 255 20.22 -1.62 -2.10
N GLN A 256 20.84 -0.62 -2.72
CA GLN A 256 20.40 -0.04 -4.00
C GLN A 256 20.38 -1.10 -5.11
N LYS A 257 21.42 -1.92 -5.24
CA LYS A 257 21.46 -3.01 -6.23
C LYS A 257 20.31 -4.01 -6.03
N ARG A 258 19.89 -4.24 -4.78
CA ARG A 258 18.75 -5.10 -4.48
C ARG A 258 17.41 -4.42 -4.73
N VAL A 259 17.29 -3.11 -4.49
CA VAL A 259 16.13 -2.31 -4.92
C VAL A 259 15.92 -2.47 -6.42
N MET A 260 16.98 -2.32 -7.22
CA MET A 260 16.91 -2.50 -8.67
C MET A 260 16.49 -3.92 -9.09
N LYS A 261 16.89 -4.96 -8.33
CA LYS A 261 16.44 -6.34 -8.60
C LYS A 261 14.97 -6.56 -8.29
N VAL A 262 14.45 -5.97 -7.20
CA VAL A 262 13.05 -6.14 -6.82
C VAL A 262 12.11 -5.21 -7.59
N GLN A 263 12.63 -4.18 -8.24
CA GLN A 263 11.85 -3.18 -8.99
C GLN A 263 10.79 -3.80 -9.90
N ARG A 264 11.15 -4.82 -10.69
CA ARG A 264 10.23 -5.51 -11.61
C ARG A 264 8.94 -6.00 -10.93
N HIS A 265 9.00 -6.35 -9.64
CA HIS A 265 7.88 -6.85 -8.84
C HIS A 265 6.87 -5.77 -8.46
N PHE A 266 7.21 -4.49 -8.65
CA PHE A 266 6.36 -3.34 -8.37
C PHE A 266 5.93 -2.60 -9.64
N VAL A 267 6.24 -3.13 -10.83
CA VAL A 267 5.84 -2.54 -12.11
C VAL A 267 4.52 -3.14 -12.58
N LEU A 268 3.58 -2.26 -12.96
CA LEU A 268 2.36 -2.65 -13.65
C LEU A 268 2.63 -2.74 -15.16
N ASN A 269 2.29 -3.86 -15.79
CA ASN A 269 2.42 -4.04 -17.24
C ASN A 269 1.09 -4.48 -17.85
N ARG A 270 0.83 -4.03 -19.08
CA ARG A 270 -0.24 -4.51 -19.94
C ARG A 270 0.34 -4.84 -21.32
N PRO A 271 0.33 -6.11 -21.78
CA PRO A 271 -0.10 -7.30 -21.04
C PRO A 271 0.78 -7.58 -19.80
N ALA A 272 0.24 -8.36 -18.86
CA ALA A 272 0.99 -8.73 -17.66
C ALA A 272 2.24 -9.53 -18.04
N LYS A 273 3.38 -9.22 -17.38
CA LYS A 273 4.67 -9.89 -17.58
C LYS A 273 5.00 -10.75 -16.36
N SER A 274 5.74 -11.83 -16.57
CA SER A 274 6.17 -12.70 -15.47
C SER A 274 6.88 -11.90 -14.37
N PHE A 275 6.58 -12.25 -13.11
CA PHE A 275 7.10 -11.61 -11.90
C PHE A 275 6.72 -10.13 -11.71
N ASN A 276 5.83 -9.56 -12.52
CA ASN A 276 5.38 -8.19 -12.31
C ASN A 276 4.39 -8.07 -11.14
N VAL A 277 3.95 -6.86 -10.82
CA VAL A 277 3.08 -6.60 -9.66
C VAL A 277 1.81 -7.45 -9.65
N PHE A 278 1.22 -7.68 -10.83
CA PHE A 278 0.03 -8.52 -10.97
C PHE A 278 0.31 -9.98 -10.60
N HIS A 279 1.39 -10.56 -11.12
CA HIS A 279 1.78 -11.93 -10.77
C HIS A 279 2.19 -12.06 -9.31
N MET A 280 2.82 -11.03 -8.74
CA MET A 280 3.18 -11.01 -7.32
C MET A 280 1.93 -11.00 -6.43
N ILE A 281 0.90 -10.23 -6.78
CA ILE A 281 -0.39 -10.23 -6.08
C ILE A 281 -1.03 -11.62 -6.17
N LEU A 282 -1.10 -12.21 -7.37
CA LEU A 282 -1.67 -13.55 -7.54
C LEU A 282 -0.91 -14.61 -6.73
N HIS A 283 0.42 -14.54 -6.71
CA HIS A 283 1.24 -15.43 -5.89
C HIS A 283 0.98 -15.24 -4.40
N SER A 284 0.88 -14.00 -3.93
CA SER A 284 0.53 -13.71 -2.53
C SER A 284 -0.87 -14.23 -2.18
N ILE A 285 -1.87 -14.08 -3.07
CA ILE A 285 -3.22 -14.66 -2.87
C ILE A 285 -3.13 -16.19 -2.76
N TRP A 286 -2.42 -16.83 -3.70
CA TRP A 286 -2.23 -18.28 -3.71
C TRP A 286 -1.59 -18.80 -2.42
N LEU A 287 -0.57 -18.11 -1.88
CA LEU A 287 0.05 -18.47 -0.61
C LEU A 287 -0.94 -18.44 0.58
N ARG A 288 -1.90 -17.50 0.62
CA ARG A 288 -2.91 -17.49 1.70
C ARG A 288 -3.95 -18.58 1.52
N GLN A 289 -4.26 -18.99 0.29
CA GLN A 289 -5.15 -20.14 0.07
C GLN A 289 -4.58 -21.42 0.70
N LEU A 290 -3.25 -21.62 0.66
CA LEU A 290 -2.60 -22.78 1.28
C LEU A 290 -2.74 -22.80 2.81
N ASN A 291 -2.94 -21.64 3.44
CA ASN A 291 -3.11 -21.55 4.90
C ASN A 291 -4.51 -21.96 5.36
N ILE A 292 -5.48 -22.07 4.43
CA ILE A 292 -6.85 -22.41 4.77
C ILE A 292 -6.98 -23.94 4.84
N ARG A 293 -6.98 -24.48 6.06
CA ARG A 293 -7.36 -25.89 6.30
C ARG A 293 -8.88 -26.01 6.12
N LEU A 294 -9.29 -26.55 4.99
CA LEU A 294 -10.67 -27.00 4.80
C LEU A 294 -10.84 -28.30 5.58
N TYR A 295 -11.49 -28.24 6.75
CA TYR A 295 -12.00 -29.44 7.39
C TYR A 295 -13.18 -29.92 6.54
N HIS A 296 -12.98 -31.04 5.84
CA HIS A 296 -14.04 -31.76 5.14
C HIS A 296 -15.00 -32.41 6.15
#